data_AF-A0AAW2ANH1-F1
#
_entry.id   AF-A0AAW2ANH1-F1
#
_cell.length_a   1.000
_cell.length_b   1.000
_cell.length_c   1.000
_cell.angle_alpha   90.00
_cell.angle_beta   90.00
_cell.angle_gamma   90.00
#
_symmetry.space_group_name_H-M   'P 1'
#
loop_
_entity.id
_entity.type
_entity.pdbx_description
1 polymer ?
#
loop_
_entity_poly.entity_id
_entity_poly.type
_entity_poly.pdbx_seq_one_letter_code
_entity_poly.pdbx_strand_id
1 'polypeptide(L)'
;MRNTALVLFSALIVPALLADKGKNYTKENVCQELSAIGIEKFKEMVTVLYSQKFPNGTFEEVKCVADEMTKLAEKCCKDDASPDCYDKGATEISEKSCGKDSPFPKHPGIEQCCTLQGHERKLCLASLRYSADELPSLLEPTNEEICTEYTKHEKDYSVRYVYEFARRHRNIPAGFVLNATQHHVRMAERCCRPAVKIPCFLQERLQMESSNIFLRFLSNVCNNQVNLKSYKFGLSAYYGNLGLSFEEASAISSRFQSGLEKCCLQPQPECIIEELTSFQKVLCSESKLEAISEDFRKCCRKPALDTLPCVDVLKRQARQYPHVANPVSSQLCEEVQTHGIDRYLFVIGVKHASISLPVLTTVLDRIKSTVTACCSSADVTACLTEKESKLKKTTALLSKLDDTCSRYFKLDLPVFKTLIQKERGETQVQAWVHLATSCCSQRSPAQLCQKLTEDVIKYDDDTSV
;
A
#
# COMPACT_ATOMS: atom_id res chain seq x y z
N MET A 1 -28.39 21.39 3.95
CA MET A 1 -28.97 20.10 4.35
C MET A 1 -29.44 19.37 3.10
N ARG A 2 -28.65 18.44 2.59
CA ARG A 2 -29.05 17.49 1.55
C ARG A 2 -28.29 16.21 1.89
N ASN A 3 -28.98 15.29 2.54
CA ASN A 3 -28.45 13.99 2.94
C ASN A 3 -28.06 13.20 1.69
N THR A 4 -26.78 13.21 1.34
CA THR A 4 -26.17 12.15 0.53
C THR A 4 -26.03 10.93 1.42
N ALA A 5 -27.10 10.14 1.51
CA ALA A 5 -27.01 8.77 1.99
C ALA A 5 -26.10 8.01 1.02
N LEU A 6 -24.81 7.92 1.36
CA LEU A 6 -23.93 6.88 0.85
C LEU A 6 -24.59 5.56 1.25
N VAL A 7 -25.22 4.91 0.29
CA VAL A 7 -25.76 3.57 0.43
C VAL A 7 -24.57 2.62 0.59
N LEU A 8 -24.08 2.49 1.83
CA LEU A 8 -23.13 1.48 2.27
C LEU A 8 -23.88 0.16 2.43
N PHE A 9 -24.11 -0.54 1.32
CA PHE A 9 -24.55 -1.95 1.32
C PHE A 9 -23.46 -2.82 0.70
N SER A 10 -22.32 -2.95 1.39
CA SER A 10 -21.21 -3.85 1.01
C SER A 10 -20.80 -4.84 2.10
N ALA A 11 -21.60 -5.02 3.15
CA ALA A 11 -21.16 -5.62 4.41
C ALA A 11 -20.67 -7.08 4.37
N LEU A 12 -20.88 -7.89 3.32
CA LEU A 12 -20.55 -9.34 3.34
C LEU A 12 -19.75 -9.85 2.12
N ILE A 13 -19.45 -8.99 1.13
CA ILE A 13 -18.95 -9.33 -0.22
C ILE A 13 -17.77 -10.31 -0.26
N VAL A 14 -16.80 -10.23 0.65
CA VAL A 14 -15.48 -10.85 0.39
C VAL A 14 -14.88 -11.77 1.46
N PRO A 15 -15.24 -11.74 2.76
CA PRO A 15 -14.77 -12.79 3.68
C PRO A 15 -15.06 -14.20 3.15
N ALA A 16 -16.13 -14.38 2.38
CA ALA A 16 -16.51 -15.66 1.78
C ALA A 16 -15.59 -16.13 0.63
N LEU A 17 -15.00 -15.21 -0.14
CA LEU A 17 -14.11 -15.56 -1.27
C LEU A 17 -12.66 -15.80 -0.82
N LEU A 18 -12.29 -15.37 0.39
CA LEU A 18 -10.91 -15.41 0.90
C LEU A 18 -10.70 -16.12 2.25
N ALA A 19 -11.75 -16.34 3.05
CA ALA A 19 -11.64 -16.97 4.36
C ALA A 19 -12.57 -18.20 4.46
N ASP A 20 -11.98 -19.35 4.80
CA ASP A 20 -12.72 -20.56 5.10
C ASP A 20 -13.12 -20.56 6.58
N LYS A 21 -14.32 -20.06 6.89
CA LYS A 21 -14.94 -20.22 8.22
C LYS A 21 -15.95 -21.38 8.24
N GLY A 22 -15.82 -22.33 7.32
CA GLY A 22 -16.66 -23.51 7.20
C GLY A 22 -17.52 -23.54 5.92
N LYS A 23 -17.86 -24.76 5.49
CA LYS A 23 -18.55 -25.09 4.22
C LYS A 23 -19.85 -24.31 3.97
N ASN A 24 -20.78 -24.32 4.93
CA ASN A 24 -22.08 -23.64 4.78
C ASN A 24 -21.96 -22.11 4.88
N TYR A 25 -21.03 -21.62 5.71
CA TYR A 25 -20.77 -20.19 5.89
C TYR A 25 -20.28 -19.53 4.59
N THR A 26 -19.48 -20.24 3.80
CA THR A 26 -18.96 -19.72 2.53
C THR A 26 -20.05 -19.59 1.47
N LYS A 27 -20.90 -20.61 1.30
CA LYS A 27 -22.04 -20.57 0.35
C LYS A 27 -23.03 -19.47 0.71
N GLU A 28 -23.49 -19.43 1.97
CA GLU A 28 -24.51 -18.48 2.43
C GLU A 28 -24.08 -17.03 2.19
N ASN A 29 -22.83 -16.68 2.54
CA ASN A 29 -22.31 -15.33 2.31
C ASN A 29 -22.22 -14.99 0.82
N VAL A 30 -21.71 -15.90 -0.03
CA VAL A 30 -21.64 -15.65 -1.49
C VAL A 30 -23.03 -15.45 -2.09
N CYS A 31 -24.02 -16.22 -1.66
CA CYS A 31 -25.38 -16.13 -2.17
C CYS A 31 -26.13 -14.90 -1.64
N GLN A 32 -25.97 -14.56 -0.36
CA GLN A 32 -26.48 -13.32 0.20
C GLN A 32 -25.90 -12.11 -0.55
N GLU A 33 -24.63 -12.20 -0.93
CA GLU A 33 -23.96 -11.13 -1.65
C GLU A 33 -24.39 -11.01 -3.09
N LEU A 34 -24.46 -12.11 -3.82
CA LEU A 34 -25.02 -12.13 -5.15
C LEU A 34 -26.44 -11.51 -5.17
N SER A 35 -27.26 -11.83 -4.17
CA SER A 35 -28.60 -11.26 -4.01
C SER A 35 -28.57 -9.75 -3.73
N ALA A 36 -27.61 -9.28 -2.94
CA ALA A 36 -27.49 -7.87 -2.56
C ALA A 36 -26.97 -6.96 -3.69
N ILE A 37 -25.93 -7.39 -4.41
CA ILE A 37 -25.24 -6.53 -5.41
C ILE A 37 -25.62 -6.85 -6.85
N GLY A 38 -26.23 -8.01 -7.11
CA GLY A 38 -26.55 -8.49 -8.44
C GLY A 38 -25.35 -9.07 -9.19
N ILE A 39 -25.63 -9.83 -10.25
CA ILE A 39 -24.62 -10.67 -10.92
C ILE A 39 -23.49 -9.89 -11.60
N GLU A 40 -23.80 -8.74 -12.21
CA GLU A 40 -22.80 -7.92 -12.89
C GLU A 40 -21.77 -7.35 -11.91
N LYS A 41 -22.22 -6.81 -10.77
CA LYS A 41 -21.32 -6.30 -9.73
C LYS A 41 -20.58 -7.43 -9.01
N PHE A 42 -21.20 -8.60 -8.88
CA PHE A 42 -20.51 -9.78 -8.37
C PHE A 42 -19.32 -10.15 -9.26
N LYS A 43 -19.52 -10.17 -10.59
CA LYS A 43 -18.44 -10.40 -11.56
C LYS A 43 -17.35 -9.33 -11.48
N GLU A 44 -17.71 -8.04 -11.35
CA GLU A 44 -16.74 -6.96 -11.14
C GLU A 44 -15.93 -7.18 -9.85
N MET A 45 -16.59 -7.55 -8.75
CA MET A 45 -15.91 -7.81 -7.49
C MET A 45 -14.94 -8.99 -7.60
N VAL A 46 -15.36 -10.10 -8.20
CA VAL A 46 -14.45 -11.24 -8.44
C VAL A 46 -13.26 -10.77 -9.29
N THR A 47 -13.49 -9.91 -10.29
CA THR A 47 -12.43 -9.31 -11.10
C THR A 47 -11.48 -8.48 -10.25
N VAL A 48 -11.96 -7.66 -9.30
CA VAL A 48 -11.12 -6.92 -8.35
C VAL A 48 -10.21 -7.88 -7.59
N LEU A 49 -10.79 -8.89 -6.95
CA LEU A 49 -10.07 -9.81 -6.07
C LEU A 49 -8.98 -10.58 -6.81
N TYR A 50 -9.32 -11.12 -7.98
CA TYR A 50 -8.36 -11.86 -8.79
C TYR A 50 -7.33 -10.95 -9.46
N SER A 51 -7.65 -9.70 -9.77
CA SER A 51 -6.65 -8.74 -10.28
C SER A 51 -5.66 -8.30 -9.20
N GLN A 52 -6.14 -8.07 -7.97
CA GLN A 52 -5.29 -7.77 -6.81
C GLN A 52 -4.39 -8.96 -6.46
N LYS A 53 -4.97 -10.17 -6.50
CA LYS A 53 -4.26 -11.42 -6.20
C LYS A 53 -3.25 -11.77 -7.30
N PHE A 54 -3.58 -11.59 -8.58
CA PHE A 54 -2.75 -11.93 -9.73
C PHE A 54 -2.38 -10.69 -10.55
N PRO A 55 -1.54 -9.79 -10.02
CA PRO A 55 -1.26 -8.52 -10.69
C PRO A 55 -0.56 -8.67 -12.04
N ASN A 56 0.12 -9.80 -12.30
CA ASN A 56 0.76 -10.10 -13.57
C ASN A 56 -0.10 -10.97 -14.50
N GLY A 57 -1.26 -11.44 -14.04
CA GLY A 57 -2.20 -12.17 -14.89
C GLY A 57 -2.76 -11.28 -15.99
N THR A 58 -3.04 -11.85 -17.15
CA THR A 58 -3.69 -11.18 -18.28
C THR A 58 -5.16 -10.90 -17.98
N PHE A 59 -5.76 -9.98 -18.74
CA PHE A 59 -7.17 -9.68 -18.61
C PHE A 59 -8.03 -10.93 -18.90
N GLU A 60 -7.67 -11.68 -19.95
CA GLU A 60 -8.38 -12.87 -20.39
C GLU A 60 -8.37 -13.97 -19.32
N GLU A 61 -7.23 -14.19 -18.66
CA GLU A 61 -7.09 -15.15 -17.56
C GLU A 61 -7.97 -14.77 -16.37
N VAL A 62 -7.90 -13.51 -15.91
CA VAL A 62 -8.70 -13.03 -14.78
C VAL A 62 -10.20 -13.05 -15.11
N LYS A 63 -10.57 -12.64 -16.32
CA LYS A 63 -11.95 -12.68 -16.81
C LYS A 63 -12.47 -14.11 -16.85
N CYS A 64 -11.65 -15.08 -17.25
CA CYS A 64 -12.04 -16.49 -17.28
C CYS A 64 -12.42 -16.99 -15.87
N VAL A 65 -11.62 -16.66 -14.86
CA VAL A 65 -11.94 -16.99 -13.46
C VAL A 65 -13.22 -16.28 -13.01
N ALA A 66 -13.36 -14.98 -13.32
CA ALA A 66 -14.54 -14.22 -12.96
C ALA A 66 -15.81 -14.83 -13.58
N ASP A 67 -15.78 -15.23 -14.85
CA ASP A 67 -16.89 -15.89 -15.53
C ASP A 67 -17.26 -17.23 -14.89
N GLU A 68 -16.29 -18.05 -14.47
CA GLU A 68 -16.57 -19.34 -13.82
C GLU A 68 -17.11 -19.21 -12.41
N MET A 69 -16.56 -18.30 -11.61
CA MET A 69 -17.09 -18.00 -10.27
C MET A 69 -18.51 -17.42 -10.34
N THR A 70 -18.78 -16.58 -11.35
CA THR A 70 -20.10 -16.01 -11.63
C THR A 70 -21.11 -17.12 -11.96
N LYS A 71 -20.77 -18.00 -12.91
CA LYS A 71 -21.61 -19.17 -13.27
C LYS A 71 -21.86 -20.10 -12.10
N LEU A 72 -20.84 -20.32 -11.25
CA LEU A 72 -20.97 -21.14 -10.06
C LEU A 72 -21.96 -20.52 -9.08
N ALA A 73 -21.86 -19.21 -8.82
CA ALA A 73 -22.76 -18.49 -7.95
C ALA A 73 -24.21 -18.53 -8.47
N GLU A 74 -24.44 -18.24 -9.76
CA GLU A 74 -25.78 -18.32 -10.38
C GLU A 74 -26.40 -19.72 -10.28
N LYS A 75 -25.58 -20.76 -10.45
CA LYS A 75 -26.04 -22.15 -10.37
C LYS A 75 -26.38 -22.55 -8.94
N CYS A 76 -25.53 -22.20 -7.98
CA CYS A 76 -25.58 -22.75 -6.63
C CYS A 76 -26.33 -21.90 -5.61
N CYS A 77 -26.68 -20.65 -5.95
CA CYS A 77 -27.43 -19.74 -5.08
C CYS A 77 -28.94 -19.74 -5.36
N LYS A 78 -29.43 -20.70 -6.15
CA LYS A 78 -30.86 -20.96 -6.32
C LYS A 78 -31.41 -21.76 -5.14
N ASP A 79 -32.67 -21.55 -4.81
CA ASP A 79 -33.34 -22.23 -3.68
C ASP A 79 -33.38 -23.75 -3.83
N ASP A 80 -33.37 -24.26 -5.06
CA ASP A 80 -33.39 -25.69 -5.39
C ASP A 80 -31.98 -26.32 -5.51
N ALA A 81 -30.92 -25.54 -5.33
CA ALA A 81 -29.55 -26.03 -5.46
C ALA A 81 -29.14 -26.90 -4.26
N SER A 82 -28.46 -28.02 -4.54
CA SER A 82 -27.92 -28.92 -3.52
C SER A 82 -27.09 -28.16 -2.46
N PRO A 83 -27.14 -28.56 -1.17
CA PRO A 83 -26.34 -27.94 -0.11
C PRO A 83 -24.84 -27.89 -0.44
N ASP A 84 -24.31 -28.93 -1.09
CA ASP A 84 -22.90 -29.08 -1.45
C ASP A 84 -22.52 -28.53 -2.85
N CYS A 85 -23.47 -27.89 -3.55
CA CYS A 85 -23.26 -27.39 -4.92
C CYS A 85 -22.04 -26.47 -5.01
N TYR A 86 -21.96 -25.48 -4.11
CA TYR A 86 -20.89 -24.48 -4.13
C TYR A 86 -19.53 -25.09 -3.81
N ASP A 87 -19.47 -25.98 -2.80
CA ASP A 87 -18.23 -26.65 -2.40
C ASP A 87 -17.66 -27.53 -3.50
N LYS A 88 -18.52 -28.30 -4.19
CA LYS A 88 -18.13 -29.13 -5.33
C LYS A 88 -17.58 -28.27 -6.45
N GLY A 89 -18.32 -27.25 -6.88
CA GLY A 89 -17.87 -26.36 -7.96
C GLY A 89 -16.60 -25.57 -7.59
N ALA A 90 -16.45 -25.10 -6.36
CA ALA A 90 -15.23 -24.44 -5.90
C ALA A 90 -14.03 -25.41 -5.90
N THR A 91 -14.26 -26.70 -5.63
CA THR A 91 -13.23 -27.73 -5.74
C THR A 91 -12.84 -27.98 -7.20
N GLU A 92 -13.82 -28.06 -8.11
CA GLU A 92 -13.59 -28.20 -9.56
C GLU A 92 -12.79 -27.02 -10.12
N ILE A 93 -13.13 -25.78 -9.74
CA ILE A 93 -12.37 -24.57 -10.12
C ILE A 93 -10.93 -24.63 -9.57
N SER A 94 -10.76 -25.06 -8.32
CA SER A 94 -9.43 -25.24 -7.72
C SER A 94 -8.61 -26.31 -8.44
N GLU A 95 -9.20 -27.46 -8.78
CA GLU A 95 -8.56 -28.52 -9.57
C GLU A 95 -8.17 -28.02 -10.96
N LYS A 96 -9.07 -27.29 -11.61
CA LYS A 96 -8.82 -26.67 -12.91
C LYS A 96 -7.65 -25.69 -12.86
N SER A 97 -7.48 -24.94 -11.78
CA SER A 97 -6.33 -24.02 -11.60
C SER A 97 -4.97 -24.74 -11.61
N CYS A 98 -4.94 -26.01 -11.20
CA CYS A 98 -3.75 -26.86 -11.21
C CYS A 98 -3.44 -27.50 -12.56
N GLY A 99 -4.36 -27.44 -13.52
CA GLY A 99 -4.15 -27.97 -14.86
C GLY A 99 -2.99 -27.28 -15.59
N LYS A 100 -2.19 -28.05 -16.34
CA LYS A 100 -1.10 -27.49 -17.15
C LYS A 100 -1.64 -26.47 -18.16
N ASP A 101 -2.71 -26.81 -18.84
CA ASP A 101 -3.39 -25.99 -19.86
C ASP A 101 -4.55 -25.15 -19.27
N SER A 102 -4.49 -24.86 -17.97
CA SER A 102 -5.50 -24.04 -17.30
C SER A 102 -5.54 -22.63 -17.91
N PRO A 103 -6.73 -22.08 -18.21
CA PRO A 103 -6.88 -20.70 -18.69
C PRO A 103 -6.81 -19.66 -17.55
N PHE A 104 -6.50 -20.08 -16.33
CA PHE A 104 -6.46 -19.22 -15.15
C PHE A 104 -5.07 -18.66 -14.89
N PRO A 105 -4.97 -17.49 -14.25
CA PRO A 105 -3.67 -16.93 -13.91
C PRO A 105 -2.99 -17.80 -12.84
N LYS A 106 -1.67 -17.96 -12.92
CA LYS A 106 -0.90 -18.86 -12.05
C LYS A 106 0.08 -18.11 -11.17
N HIS A 107 0.06 -18.39 -9.87
CA HIS A 107 1.06 -17.87 -8.94
C HIS A 107 2.41 -18.63 -9.06
N PRO A 108 3.55 -17.94 -8.83
CA PRO A 108 4.77 -18.64 -8.45
C PRO A 108 4.52 -19.52 -7.21
N GLY A 109 4.97 -20.78 -7.25
CA GLY A 109 4.76 -21.74 -6.16
C GLY A 109 3.43 -22.52 -6.22
N ILE A 110 2.57 -22.27 -7.22
CA ILE A 110 1.29 -23.00 -7.37
C ILE A 110 1.48 -24.52 -7.46
N GLU A 111 2.58 -24.98 -8.06
CA GLU A 111 2.90 -26.40 -8.24
C GLU A 111 2.93 -27.13 -6.89
N GLN A 112 3.49 -26.52 -5.85
CA GLN A 112 3.55 -27.10 -4.50
C GLN A 112 2.14 -27.28 -3.92
N CYS A 113 1.29 -26.25 -4.05
CA CYS A 113 -0.10 -26.34 -3.60
C CYS A 113 -0.90 -27.39 -4.37
N CYS A 114 -0.61 -27.57 -5.66
CA CYS A 114 -1.29 -28.54 -6.50
C CYS A 114 -0.97 -30.00 -6.18
N THR A 115 0.10 -30.27 -5.42
CA THR A 115 0.38 -31.61 -4.87
C THR A 115 -0.58 -32.01 -3.74
N LEU A 116 -1.15 -31.02 -3.02
CA LEU A 116 -2.12 -31.22 -1.95
C LEU A 116 -3.50 -31.57 -2.54
N GLN A 117 -4.43 -32.03 -1.71
CA GLN A 117 -5.80 -32.36 -2.13
C GLN A 117 -6.86 -31.67 -1.27
N GLY A 118 -8.10 -31.61 -1.78
CA GLY A 118 -9.27 -31.14 -1.04
C GLY A 118 -9.08 -29.76 -0.40
N HIS A 119 -9.35 -29.67 0.90
CA HIS A 119 -9.29 -28.42 1.67
C HIS A 119 -7.85 -27.90 1.87
N GLU A 120 -6.85 -28.77 2.03
CA GLU A 120 -5.45 -28.37 2.17
C GLU A 120 -4.95 -27.63 0.92
N ARG A 121 -5.32 -28.11 -0.27
CA ARG A 121 -5.05 -27.41 -1.53
C ARG A 121 -5.68 -26.02 -1.53
N LYS A 122 -6.95 -25.90 -1.12
CA LYS A 122 -7.66 -24.61 -1.09
C LYS A 122 -6.97 -23.61 -0.17
N LEU A 123 -6.58 -24.04 1.03
CA LEU A 123 -5.84 -23.18 1.97
C LEU A 123 -4.47 -22.76 1.44
N CYS A 124 -3.73 -23.68 0.81
CA CYS A 124 -2.45 -23.36 0.20
C CYS A 124 -2.61 -22.35 -0.95
N LEU A 125 -3.55 -22.57 -1.87
CA LEU A 125 -3.82 -21.64 -2.98
C LEU A 125 -4.31 -20.27 -2.47
N ALA A 126 -5.01 -20.21 -1.33
CA ALA A 126 -5.45 -18.96 -0.71
C ALA A 126 -4.28 -18.17 -0.09
N SER A 127 -3.23 -18.85 0.39
CA SER A 127 -2.07 -18.21 1.02
C SER A 127 -1.02 -17.71 0.01
N LEU A 128 -1.07 -18.18 -1.24
CA LEU A 128 -0.18 -17.69 -2.30
C LEU A 128 -0.36 -16.19 -2.55
N ARG A 129 0.78 -15.48 -2.59
CA ARG A 129 0.85 -14.05 -2.90
C ARG A 129 1.94 -13.80 -3.93
N TYR A 130 1.72 -12.82 -4.79
CA TYR A 130 2.80 -12.32 -5.65
C TYR A 130 3.72 -11.39 -4.85
N SER A 131 5.02 -11.67 -4.90
CA SER A 131 6.09 -10.73 -4.55
C SER A 131 6.54 -9.94 -5.79
N ALA A 132 5.60 -9.46 -6.60
CA ALA A 132 5.91 -8.71 -7.81
C ALA A 132 6.17 -7.23 -7.50
N ASP A 133 7.06 -6.61 -8.26
CA ASP A 133 7.26 -5.17 -8.28
C ASP A 133 5.92 -4.42 -8.44
N GLU A 134 5.84 -3.21 -7.91
CA GLU A 134 4.67 -2.35 -8.14
C GLU A 134 4.55 -2.07 -9.64
N LEU A 135 3.36 -2.32 -10.19
CA LEU A 135 3.08 -1.97 -11.58
C LEU A 135 3.15 -0.45 -11.75
N PRO A 136 3.62 0.06 -12.90
CA PRO A 136 3.57 1.49 -13.20
C PRO A 136 2.16 2.03 -13.00
N SER A 137 2.05 3.26 -12.49
CA SER A 137 0.76 3.94 -12.35
C SER A 137 0.03 3.94 -13.69
N LEU A 138 -1.29 3.77 -13.64
CA LEU A 138 -2.12 3.89 -14.84
C LEU A 138 -1.98 5.33 -15.34
N LEU A 139 -1.47 5.50 -16.57
CA LEU A 139 -1.47 6.80 -17.21
C LEU A 139 -2.92 7.27 -17.29
N GLU A 140 -3.20 8.48 -16.81
CA GLU A 140 -4.55 9.03 -16.86
C GLU A 140 -4.93 9.25 -18.34
N PRO A 141 -5.91 8.50 -18.87
CA PRO A 141 -6.31 8.66 -20.26
C PRO A 141 -7.03 10.00 -20.46
N THR A 142 -6.88 10.56 -21.66
CA THR A 142 -7.65 11.72 -22.12
C THR A 142 -9.14 11.39 -22.17
N ASN A 143 -10.00 12.41 -22.17
CA ASN A 143 -11.44 12.20 -22.25
C ASN A 143 -11.82 11.45 -23.55
N GLU A 144 -11.11 11.74 -24.63
CA GLU A 144 -11.27 11.12 -25.94
C GLU A 144 -10.87 9.64 -25.92
N GLU A 145 -9.75 9.30 -25.29
CA GLU A 145 -9.31 7.90 -25.11
C GLU A 145 -10.30 7.11 -24.25
N ILE A 146 -10.79 7.69 -23.14
CA ILE A 146 -11.83 7.08 -22.29
C ILE A 146 -13.06 6.74 -23.14
N CYS A 147 -13.54 7.70 -23.92
CA CYS A 147 -14.75 7.50 -24.73
C CYS A 147 -14.55 6.56 -25.92
N THR A 148 -13.35 6.54 -26.49
CA THR A 148 -12.99 5.60 -27.55
C THR A 148 -13.02 4.17 -27.03
N GLU A 149 -12.36 3.91 -25.90
CA GLU A 149 -12.33 2.58 -25.29
C GLU A 149 -13.71 2.16 -24.76
N TYR A 150 -14.46 3.08 -24.16
CA TYR A 150 -15.84 2.84 -23.73
C TYR A 150 -16.74 2.42 -24.90
N THR A 151 -16.65 3.12 -26.03
CA THR A 151 -17.48 2.81 -27.21
C THR A 151 -17.07 1.50 -27.87
N LYS A 152 -15.76 1.23 -27.95
CA LYS A 152 -15.21 0.00 -28.57
C LYS A 152 -15.53 -1.25 -27.76
N HIS A 153 -15.55 -1.14 -26.43
CA HIS A 153 -15.69 -2.27 -25.52
C HIS A 153 -16.92 -2.17 -24.60
N GLU A 154 -18.01 -1.54 -25.03
CA GLU A 154 -19.17 -1.19 -24.19
C GLU A 154 -19.62 -2.30 -23.22
N LYS A 155 -19.69 -3.55 -23.68
CA LYS A 155 -20.12 -4.70 -22.86
C LYS A 155 -19.12 -5.12 -21.79
N ASP A 156 -17.83 -4.97 -22.05
CA ASP A 156 -16.74 -5.44 -21.17
C ASP A 156 -15.95 -4.29 -20.54
N TYR A 157 -16.29 -3.02 -20.84
CA TYR A 157 -15.52 -1.85 -20.43
C TYR A 157 -15.36 -1.76 -18.91
N SER A 158 -16.45 -1.99 -18.16
CA SER A 158 -16.41 -1.98 -16.71
C SER A 158 -15.41 -3.00 -16.16
N VAL A 159 -15.50 -4.25 -16.63
CA VAL A 159 -14.63 -5.35 -16.19
C VAL A 159 -13.16 -5.08 -16.58
N ARG A 160 -12.91 -4.52 -17.77
CA ARG A 160 -11.57 -4.12 -18.23
C ARG A 160 -10.97 -3.02 -17.36
N TYR A 161 -11.75 -1.98 -17.06
CA TYR A 161 -11.29 -0.88 -16.22
C TYR A 161 -11.04 -1.35 -14.78
N VAL A 162 -11.96 -2.16 -14.23
CA VAL A 162 -11.80 -2.81 -12.92
C VAL A 162 -10.51 -3.63 -12.87
N TYR A 163 -10.23 -4.45 -13.88
CA TYR A 163 -9.01 -5.25 -13.95
C TYR A 163 -7.74 -4.39 -13.90
N GLU A 164 -7.63 -3.37 -14.77
CA GLU A 164 -6.43 -2.52 -14.84
C GLU A 164 -6.24 -1.68 -13.57
N PHE A 165 -7.33 -1.23 -12.96
CA PHE A 165 -7.29 -0.44 -11.74
C PHE A 165 -6.92 -1.31 -10.53
N ALA A 166 -7.57 -2.46 -10.36
CA ALA A 166 -7.40 -3.34 -9.21
C ALA A 166 -6.00 -3.96 -9.10
N ARG A 167 -5.40 -4.38 -10.22
CA ARG A 167 -4.02 -4.94 -10.22
C ARG A 167 -2.95 -3.96 -9.75
N ARG A 168 -3.22 -2.65 -9.78
CA ARG A 168 -2.36 -1.58 -9.24
C ARG A 168 -2.68 -1.21 -7.80
N HIS A 169 -3.84 -1.60 -7.29
CA HIS A 169 -4.35 -1.30 -5.95
C HIS A 169 -4.44 -2.59 -5.11
N ARG A 170 -3.34 -3.34 -5.03
CA ARG A 170 -3.29 -4.72 -4.51
C ARG A 170 -3.56 -4.85 -3.01
N ASN A 171 -3.15 -3.85 -2.24
CA ASN A 171 -3.08 -3.93 -0.78
C ASN A 171 -4.17 -3.11 -0.08
N ILE A 172 -5.26 -2.78 -0.76
CA ILE A 172 -6.39 -2.05 -0.16
C ILE A 172 -7.67 -2.90 -0.25
N PRO A 173 -8.69 -2.62 0.59
CA PRO A 173 -9.93 -3.36 0.55
C PRO A 173 -10.59 -3.33 -0.84
N ALA A 174 -11.03 -4.49 -1.31
CA ALA A 174 -11.63 -4.65 -2.63
C ALA A 174 -12.88 -3.78 -2.84
N GLY A 175 -13.66 -3.54 -1.77
CA GLY A 175 -14.80 -2.62 -1.82
C GLY A 175 -14.42 -1.18 -2.19
N PHE A 176 -13.26 -0.68 -1.73
CA PHE A 176 -12.78 0.65 -2.12
C PHE A 176 -12.42 0.72 -3.59
N VAL A 177 -11.75 -0.31 -4.09
CA VAL A 177 -11.39 -0.45 -5.51
C VAL A 177 -12.65 -0.45 -6.37
N LEU A 178 -13.63 -1.30 -6.03
CA LEU A 178 -14.88 -1.42 -6.78
C LEU A 178 -15.67 -0.11 -6.79
N ASN A 179 -15.77 0.60 -5.66
CA ASN A 179 -16.46 1.87 -5.62
C ASN A 179 -15.76 2.91 -6.51
N ALA A 180 -14.44 3.01 -6.42
CA ALA A 180 -13.65 3.93 -7.25
C ALA A 180 -13.81 3.65 -8.75
N THR A 181 -13.86 2.38 -9.15
CA THR A 181 -14.02 2.00 -10.55
C THR A 181 -15.43 2.27 -11.07
N GLN A 182 -16.46 2.03 -10.25
CA GLN A 182 -17.84 2.32 -10.62
C GLN A 182 -18.08 3.80 -10.93
N HIS A 183 -17.45 4.70 -10.19
CA HIS A 183 -17.54 6.14 -10.49
C HIS A 183 -16.94 6.49 -11.86
N HIS A 184 -15.80 5.89 -12.21
CA HIS A 184 -15.20 6.07 -13.53
C HIS A 184 -16.09 5.54 -14.66
N VAL A 185 -16.65 4.35 -14.48
CA VAL A 185 -17.55 3.74 -15.48
C VAL A 185 -18.80 4.60 -15.70
N ARG A 186 -19.44 5.09 -14.62
CA ARG A 186 -20.58 6.02 -14.71
C ARG A 186 -20.23 7.33 -15.39
N MET A 187 -19.03 7.87 -15.13
CA MET A 187 -18.53 9.07 -15.81
C MET A 187 -18.40 8.83 -17.32
N ALA A 188 -17.82 7.69 -17.74
CA ALA A 188 -17.72 7.34 -19.15
C ALA A 188 -19.12 7.18 -19.80
N GLU A 189 -20.03 6.45 -19.15
CA GLU A 189 -21.42 6.27 -19.61
C GLU A 189 -22.14 7.61 -19.86
N ARG A 190 -22.00 8.57 -18.94
CA ARG A 190 -22.68 9.87 -18.99
C ARG A 190 -22.03 10.87 -19.93
N CYS A 191 -20.71 10.92 -19.94
CA CYS A 191 -19.97 12.01 -20.58
C CYS A 191 -19.52 11.70 -22.02
N CYS A 192 -19.57 10.43 -22.45
CA CYS A 192 -19.14 10.03 -23.79
C CYS A 192 -20.25 10.08 -24.85
N ARG A 193 -21.53 10.16 -24.46
CA ARG A 193 -22.66 10.12 -25.39
C ARG A 193 -23.52 11.40 -25.34
N PRO A 194 -24.07 11.88 -26.48
CA PRO A 194 -23.81 11.44 -27.86
C PRO A 194 -22.46 11.91 -28.43
N ALA A 195 -21.75 12.78 -27.72
CA ALA A 195 -20.39 13.24 -28.04
C ALA A 195 -19.66 13.57 -26.73
N VAL A 196 -18.33 13.62 -26.78
CA VAL A 196 -17.47 13.96 -25.64
C VAL A 196 -17.79 15.36 -25.12
N LYS A 197 -18.14 15.47 -23.84
CA LYS A 197 -18.45 16.75 -23.17
C LYS A 197 -17.42 17.07 -22.10
N ILE A 198 -16.46 17.96 -22.40
CA ILE A 198 -15.43 18.40 -21.44
C ILE A 198 -16.04 18.90 -20.10
N PRO A 199 -17.10 19.73 -20.09
CA PRO A 199 -17.69 20.18 -18.84
C PRO A 199 -18.26 19.04 -17.97
N CYS A 200 -18.75 17.97 -18.59
CA CYS A 200 -19.25 16.78 -17.89
C CYS A 200 -18.12 16.06 -17.16
N PHE A 201 -17.01 15.78 -17.85
CA PHE A 201 -15.83 15.14 -17.24
C PHE A 201 -15.25 15.99 -16.10
N LEU A 202 -15.16 17.31 -16.28
CA LEU A 202 -14.68 18.21 -15.23
C LEU A 202 -15.58 18.12 -13.99
N GLN A 203 -16.90 18.17 -14.16
CA GLN A 203 -17.84 18.08 -13.06
C GLN A 203 -17.74 16.74 -12.31
N GLU A 204 -17.72 15.61 -13.03
CA GLU A 204 -17.60 14.28 -12.43
C GLU A 204 -16.25 14.11 -11.70
N ARG A 205 -15.13 14.61 -12.26
CA ARG A 205 -13.82 14.57 -11.59
C ARG A 205 -13.77 15.41 -10.32
N LEU A 206 -14.37 16.61 -10.33
CA LEU A 206 -14.45 17.46 -9.13
C LEU A 206 -15.29 16.82 -8.02
N GLN A 207 -16.39 16.14 -8.38
CA GLN A 207 -17.20 15.39 -7.41
C GLN A 207 -16.41 14.24 -6.76
N MET A 208 -15.44 13.67 -7.48
CA MET A 208 -14.63 12.54 -7.03
C MET A 208 -13.28 12.93 -6.43
N GLU A 209 -12.96 14.23 -6.34
CA GLU A 209 -11.64 14.72 -5.94
C GLU A 209 -11.19 14.19 -4.56
N SER A 210 -12.00 14.39 -3.52
CA SER A 210 -11.70 13.93 -2.15
C SER A 210 -11.54 12.41 -2.10
N SER A 211 -12.43 11.64 -2.74
CA SER A 211 -12.34 10.18 -2.79
C SER A 211 -11.07 9.69 -3.50
N ASN A 212 -10.66 10.34 -4.59
CA ASN A 212 -9.43 10.00 -5.30
C ASN A 212 -8.17 10.34 -4.47
N ILE A 213 -8.18 11.47 -3.76
CA ILE A 213 -7.10 11.84 -2.84
C ILE A 213 -6.98 10.79 -1.73
N PHE A 214 -8.11 10.41 -1.12
CA PHE A 214 -8.15 9.38 -0.08
C PHE A 214 -7.70 8.02 -0.60
N LEU A 215 -8.13 7.62 -1.79
CA LEU A 215 -7.72 6.36 -2.40
C LEU A 215 -6.22 6.29 -2.66
N ARG A 216 -5.62 7.37 -3.15
CA ARG A 216 -4.15 7.48 -3.35
C ARG A 216 -3.41 7.38 -2.01
N PHE A 217 -3.90 8.08 -0.98
CA PHE A 217 -3.36 8.00 0.37
C PHE A 217 -3.44 6.56 0.92
N LEU A 218 -4.63 5.96 0.90
CA LEU A 218 -4.89 4.61 1.41
C LEU A 218 -4.00 3.58 0.70
N SER A 219 -3.90 3.68 -0.62
CA SER A 219 -3.04 2.79 -1.43
C SER A 219 -1.58 2.91 -1.01
N ASN A 220 -1.08 4.13 -0.82
CA ASN A 220 0.31 4.33 -0.40
C ASN A 220 0.57 3.76 1.00
N VAL A 221 -0.25 4.12 2.00
CA VAL A 221 -0.01 3.68 3.39
C VAL A 221 -0.20 2.17 3.57
N CYS A 222 -1.14 1.55 2.85
CA CYS A 222 -1.30 0.10 2.89
C CYS A 222 -0.20 -0.64 2.12
N ASN A 223 0.24 -0.13 0.96
CA ASN A 223 1.41 -0.68 0.27
C ASN A 223 2.65 -0.61 1.16
N ASN A 224 2.87 0.53 1.83
CA ASN A 224 3.97 0.69 2.77
C ASN A 224 3.86 -0.31 3.94
N GLN A 225 2.67 -0.45 4.55
CA GLN A 225 2.47 -1.40 5.65
C GLN A 225 2.75 -2.85 5.24
N VAL A 226 2.33 -3.25 4.04
CA VAL A 226 2.51 -4.64 3.58
C VAL A 226 3.98 -4.94 3.23
N ASN A 227 4.73 -3.95 2.74
CA ASN A 227 6.05 -4.19 2.14
C ASN A 227 7.25 -3.67 2.96
N LEU A 228 7.06 -2.73 3.88
CA LEU A 228 8.15 -2.13 4.66
C LEU A 228 8.26 -2.77 6.06
N LYS A 229 9.39 -3.44 6.35
CA LYS A 229 9.62 -4.11 7.64
C LYS A 229 9.72 -3.13 8.81
N SER A 230 10.44 -2.02 8.63
CA SER A 230 10.56 -0.96 9.65
C SER A 230 9.55 0.18 9.49
N TYR A 231 8.35 -0.10 8.96
CA TYR A 231 7.35 0.95 8.73
C TYR A 231 7.01 1.77 9.98
N LYS A 232 6.85 1.11 11.14
CA LYS A 232 6.66 1.78 12.44
C LYS A 232 7.70 2.85 12.72
N PHE A 233 8.97 2.55 12.50
CA PHE A 233 10.08 3.45 12.83
C PHE A 233 10.12 4.64 11.88
N GLY A 234 9.85 4.40 10.59
CA GLY A 234 9.66 5.46 9.62
C GLY A 234 8.51 6.38 10.00
N LEU A 235 7.36 5.83 10.40
CA LEU A 235 6.22 6.60 10.89
C LEU A 235 6.56 7.42 12.15
N SER A 236 7.33 6.85 13.09
CA SER A 236 7.73 7.58 14.29
C SER A 236 8.59 8.79 13.93
N ALA A 237 9.55 8.61 13.02
CA ALA A 237 10.34 9.72 12.51
C ALA A 237 9.46 10.76 11.77
N TYR A 238 8.53 10.30 10.93
CA TYR A 238 7.57 11.14 10.21
C TYR A 238 6.77 12.05 11.17
N TYR A 239 6.16 11.48 12.21
CA TYR A 239 5.40 12.27 13.19
C TYR A 239 6.31 13.14 14.06
N GLY A 240 7.53 12.69 14.36
CA GLY A 240 8.55 13.52 15.00
C GLY A 240 8.93 14.75 14.17
N ASN A 241 8.99 14.61 12.83
CA ASN A 241 9.22 15.74 11.92
C ASN A 241 8.05 16.72 11.83
N LEU A 242 6.83 16.29 12.22
CA LEU A 242 5.66 17.15 12.35
C LEU A 242 5.56 17.80 13.73
N GLY A 243 6.27 17.24 14.70
CA GLY A 243 6.69 17.94 15.90
C GLY A 243 6.46 17.25 17.22
N LEU A 244 6.05 15.99 17.18
CA LEU A 244 5.77 15.19 18.35
C LEU A 244 7.05 14.69 19.04
N SER A 245 6.97 14.46 20.35
CA SER A 245 7.99 13.75 21.11
C SER A 245 8.14 12.29 20.65
N PHE A 246 9.18 11.60 21.09
CA PHE A 246 9.36 10.19 20.79
C PHE A 246 8.19 9.34 21.31
N GLU A 247 7.77 9.58 22.55
CA GLU A 247 6.70 8.84 23.23
C GLU A 247 5.39 8.94 22.46
N GLU A 248 5.03 10.17 22.07
CA GLU A 248 3.82 10.44 21.29
C GLU A 248 3.92 9.86 19.88
N ALA A 249 5.02 10.10 19.18
CA ALA A 249 5.23 9.62 17.82
C ALA A 249 5.24 8.09 17.74
N SER A 250 5.87 7.42 18.71
CA SER A 250 5.92 5.96 18.79
C SER A 250 4.54 5.36 19.07
N ALA A 251 3.78 5.95 20.00
CA ALA A 251 2.42 5.49 20.31
C ALA A 251 1.47 5.65 19.11
N ILE A 252 1.48 6.81 18.46
CA ILE A 252 0.65 7.10 17.28
C ILE A 252 1.04 6.19 16.11
N SER A 253 2.34 6.03 15.85
CA SER A 253 2.83 5.14 14.79
C SER A 253 2.39 3.70 15.02
N SER A 254 2.48 3.20 16.26
CA SER A 254 2.04 1.86 16.61
C SER A 254 0.53 1.68 16.40
N ARG A 255 -0.28 2.67 16.83
CA ARG A 255 -1.74 2.64 16.64
C ARG A 255 -2.11 2.65 15.16
N PHE A 256 -1.48 3.51 14.37
CA PHE A 256 -1.73 3.62 12.93
C PHE A 256 -1.36 2.32 12.21
N GLN A 257 -0.15 1.83 12.45
CA GLN A 257 0.36 0.61 11.85
C GLN A 257 -0.53 -0.60 12.17
N SER A 258 -0.93 -0.76 13.43
CA SER A 258 -1.80 -1.86 13.85
C SER A 258 -3.17 -1.82 13.16
N GLY A 259 -3.76 -0.63 12.99
CA GLY A 259 -5.00 -0.47 12.23
C GLY A 259 -4.83 -0.85 10.76
N LEU A 260 -3.72 -0.46 10.12
CA LEU A 260 -3.40 -0.83 8.74
C LEU A 260 -3.18 -2.34 8.60
N GLU A 261 -2.41 -2.97 9.49
CA GLU A 261 -2.16 -4.42 9.51
C GLU A 261 -3.46 -5.20 9.59
N LYS A 262 -4.36 -4.75 10.48
CA LYS A 262 -5.66 -5.37 10.70
C LYS A 262 -6.57 -5.25 9.48
N CYS A 263 -6.55 -4.11 8.77
CA CYS A 263 -7.62 -3.76 7.82
C CYS A 263 -7.22 -3.64 6.35
N CYS A 264 -5.96 -3.39 5.98
CA CYS A 264 -5.59 -3.11 4.58
C CYS A 264 -5.91 -4.27 3.62
N LEU A 265 -5.66 -5.50 4.08
CA LEU A 265 -5.94 -6.73 3.32
C LEU A 265 -7.30 -7.33 3.67
N GLN A 266 -8.05 -6.69 4.58
CA GLN A 266 -9.45 -7.01 4.74
C GLN A 266 -10.15 -6.50 3.50
N PRO A 267 -11.07 -7.28 2.97
CA PRO A 267 -11.66 -6.90 1.71
C PRO A 267 -12.79 -5.86 1.85
N GLN A 268 -13.28 -5.71 3.08
CA GLN A 268 -14.35 -4.80 3.44
C GLN A 268 -13.83 -3.41 3.83
N PRO A 269 -14.42 -2.33 3.30
CA PRO A 269 -13.95 -0.97 3.56
C PRO A 269 -14.23 -0.50 5.00
N GLU A 270 -15.21 -1.08 5.69
CA GLU A 270 -15.68 -0.61 7.00
C GLU A 270 -14.57 -0.67 8.05
N CYS A 271 -13.80 -1.77 8.09
CA CYS A 271 -12.67 -1.95 9.01
C CYS A 271 -11.71 -0.76 8.95
N ILE A 272 -11.25 -0.41 7.73
CA ILE A 272 -10.26 0.65 7.59
C ILE A 272 -10.88 2.03 7.82
N ILE A 273 -12.15 2.25 7.43
CA ILE A 273 -12.86 3.51 7.70
C ILE A 273 -12.95 3.75 9.21
N GLU A 274 -13.34 2.73 9.98
CA GLU A 274 -13.45 2.80 11.43
C GLU A 274 -12.09 3.01 12.11
N GLU A 275 -11.07 2.26 11.72
CA GLU A 275 -9.73 2.40 12.28
C GLU A 275 -9.13 3.79 11.99
N LEU A 276 -9.27 4.30 10.76
CA LEU A 276 -8.78 5.64 10.40
C LEU A 276 -9.57 6.75 11.10
N THR A 277 -10.87 6.57 11.29
CA THR A 277 -11.71 7.51 12.05
C THR A 277 -11.35 7.52 13.53
N SER A 278 -11.12 6.35 14.11
CA SER A 278 -10.60 6.22 15.49
C SER A 278 -9.23 6.87 15.62
N PHE A 279 -8.35 6.61 14.65
CA PHE A 279 -7.00 7.16 14.62
C PHE A 279 -6.99 8.69 14.54
N GLN A 280 -7.86 9.28 13.71
CA GLN A 280 -7.99 10.74 13.59
C GLN A 280 -8.30 11.40 14.95
N LYS A 281 -9.18 10.79 15.77
CA LYS A 281 -9.50 11.31 17.11
C LYS A 281 -8.28 11.32 18.04
N VAL A 282 -7.45 10.28 17.95
CA VAL A 282 -6.21 10.17 18.74
C VAL A 282 -5.15 11.14 18.22
N LEU A 283 -5.06 11.34 16.91
CA LEU A 283 -4.09 12.24 16.28
C LEU A 283 -4.42 13.71 16.57
N CYS A 284 -5.70 14.05 16.58
CA CYS A 284 -6.22 15.41 16.72
C CYS A 284 -6.76 15.73 18.13
N SER A 285 -6.31 14.99 19.16
CA SER A 285 -6.71 15.26 20.54
C SER A 285 -6.16 16.61 21.01
N GLU A 286 -6.95 17.36 21.78
CA GLU A 286 -6.61 18.73 22.22
C GLU A 286 -5.24 18.82 22.91
N SER A 287 -4.88 17.82 23.72
CA SER A 287 -3.57 17.72 24.40
C SER A 287 -2.36 17.75 23.46
N LYS A 288 -2.54 17.46 22.17
CA LYS A 288 -1.48 17.44 21.16
C LYS A 288 -1.49 18.70 20.28
N LEU A 289 -2.61 19.41 20.22
CA LEU A 289 -2.80 20.54 19.30
C LEU A 289 -1.93 21.75 19.67
N GLU A 290 -1.53 21.88 20.93
CA GLU A 290 -0.65 22.95 21.41
C GLU A 290 0.81 22.78 20.95
N ALA A 291 1.26 21.54 20.75
CA ALA A 291 2.64 21.21 20.38
C ALA A 291 2.89 21.21 18.85
N ILE A 292 1.86 21.38 18.04
CA ILE A 292 1.91 21.20 16.57
C ILE A 292 1.56 22.48 15.79
N SER A 293 1.92 22.48 14.49
CA SER A 293 1.76 23.64 13.61
C SER A 293 0.29 24.02 13.38
N GLU A 294 0.03 25.28 13.02
CA GLU A 294 -1.32 25.74 12.66
C GLU A 294 -1.88 25.00 11.44
N ASP A 295 -1.04 24.63 10.47
CA ASP A 295 -1.50 23.86 9.31
C ASP A 295 -1.93 22.44 9.70
N PHE A 296 -1.27 21.82 10.69
CA PHE A 296 -1.73 20.57 11.26
C PHE A 296 -3.11 20.74 11.93
N ARG A 297 -3.28 21.79 12.73
CA ARG A 297 -4.58 22.14 13.34
C ARG A 297 -5.68 22.32 12.29
N LYS A 298 -5.39 22.96 11.16
CA LYS A 298 -6.34 23.08 10.03
C LYS A 298 -6.73 21.72 9.46
N CYS A 299 -5.79 20.78 9.31
CA CYS A 299 -6.11 19.42 8.88
C CYS A 299 -7.06 18.72 9.86
N CYS A 300 -6.86 18.89 11.17
CA CYS A 300 -7.72 18.30 12.20
C CYS A 300 -9.17 18.82 12.22
N ARG A 301 -9.47 19.93 11.54
CA ARG A 301 -10.83 20.46 11.36
C ARG A 301 -11.59 19.80 10.20
N LYS A 302 -10.92 19.01 9.37
CA LYS A 302 -11.54 18.29 8.24
C LYS A 302 -12.26 17.03 8.73
N PRO A 303 -13.15 16.44 7.92
CA PRO A 303 -13.66 15.09 8.16
C PRO A 303 -12.54 14.07 8.30
N ALA A 304 -12.80 12.93 8.95
CA ALA A 304 -11.78 11.95 9.29
C ALA A 304 -10.98 11.44 8.06
N LEU A 305 -11.69 11.09 6.99
CA LEU A 305 -11.07 10.59 5.76
C LEU A 305 -10.31 11.68 4.97
N ASP A 306 -10.59 12.96 5.21
CA ASP A 306 -9.85 14.08 4.61
C ASP A 306 -8.70 14.58 5.50
N THR A 307 -8.76 14.29 6.80
CA THR A 307 -7.75 14.72 7.78
C THR A 307 -6.42 14.05 7.50
N LEU A 308 -6.40 12.73 7.31
CA LEU A 308 -5.15 11.98 7.16
C LEU A 308 -4.43 12.30 5.85
N PRO A 309 -5.09 12.36 4.69
CA PRO A 309 -4.45 12.84 3.46
C PRO A 309 -3.99 14.30 3.56
N CYS A 310 -4.65 15.14 4.36
CA CYS A 310 -4.20 16.51 4.62
C CYS A 310 -2.90 16.52 5.45
N VAL A 311 -2.83 15.71 6.51
CA VAL A 311 -1.63 15.57 7.34
C VAL A 311 -0.46 14.99 6.54
N ASP A 312 -0.73 14.01 5.67
CA ASP A 312 0.25 13.33 4.78
C ASP A 312 1.07 14.31 3.94
N VAL A 313 0.46 15.40 3.49
CA VAL A 313 1.09 16.40 2.61
C VAL A 313 1.70 17.59 3.36
N LEU A 314 1.66 17.59 4.70
CA LEU A 314 2.25 18.67 5.48
C LEU A 314 3.76 18.71 5.31
N LYS A 315 4.31 19.93 5.32
CA LYS A 315 5.76 20.14 5.28
C LYS A 315 6.39 19.63 6.56
N ARG A 316 7.24 18.62 6.43
CA ARG A 316 8.07 18.08 7.50
C ARG A 316 9.31 18.95 7.74
N GLN A 317 9.79 18.96 8.97
CA GLN A 317 11.02 19.67 9.35
C GLN A 317 12.01 18.72 10.01
N ALA A 318 13.28 18.81 9.60
CA ALA A 318 14.36 18.12 10.29
C ALA A 318 14.49 18.67 11.72
N ARG A 319 14.65 17.79 12.70
CA ARG A 319 14.77 18.16 14.11
C ARG A 319 16.06 17.64 14.72
N GLN A 320 16.60 18.43 15.64
CA GLN A 320 17.72 18.04 16.48
C GLN A 320 17.19 17.74 17.89
N TYR A 321 17.47 16.53 18.39
CA TYR A 321 17.16 16.15 19.76
C TYR A 321 18.45 16.20 20.59
N PRO A 322 18.49 16.97 21.70
CA PRO A 322 19.71 17.23 22.45
C PRO A 322 20.27 16.04 23.24
N HIS A 323 19.63 14.88 23.22
CA HIS A 323 20.13 13.64 23.81
C HIS A 323 20.27 12.55 22.73
N VAL A 324 21.35 12.61 21.97
CA VAL A 324 21.81 11.44 21.21
C VAL A 324 22.62 10.62 22.20
N ALA A 325 22.03 9.57 22.79
CA ALA A 325 22.84 8.55 23.46
C ALA A 325 23.96 8.11 22.51
N ASN A 326 25.18 7.94 23.03
CA ASN A 326 26.34 7.56 22.23
C ASN A 326 25.93 6.39 21.29
N PRO A 327 26.04 6.51 19.96
CA PRO A 327 25.43 5.59 18.97
C PRO A 327 25.87 4.12 19.09
N VAL A 328 26.80 3.83 20.00
CA VAL A 328 27.51 2.56 20.20
C VAL A 328 27.55 2.21 21.69
N SER A 329 26.49 2.53 22.43
CA SER A 329 26.39 2.18 23.85
C SER A 329 25.68 0.82 24.00
N SER A 330 26.20 -0.04 24.88
CA SER A 330 25.50 -1.27 25.31
C SER A 330 24.11 -1.00 25.86
N GLN A 331 23.88 0.22 26.35
CA GLN A 331 22.59 0.71 26.86
C GLN A 331 21.45 0.62 25.85
N LEU A 332 21.75 0.56 24.54
CA LEU A 332 20.75 0.33 23.50
C LEU A 332 20.04 -1.03 23.63
N CYS A 333 20.72 -2.01 24.22
CA CYS A 333 20.26 -3.39 24.38
C CYS A 333 19.81 -3.70 25.82
N GLU A 334 19.96 -2.76 26.75
CA GLU A 334 19.61 -2.95 28.16
C GLU A 334 18.09 -2.90 28.36
N GLU A 335 17.56 -3.86 29.13
CA GLU A 335 16.12 -3.93 29.46
C GLU A 335 15.63 -2.69 30.24
N VAL A 336 16.54 -2.01 30.94
CA VAL A 336 16.25 -0.80 31.73
C VAL A 336 15.86 0.38 30.84
N GLN A 337 16.36 0.46 29.61
CA GLN A 337 15.90 1.42 28.61
C GLN A 337 14.83 0.78 27.73
N THR A 338 13.58 0.83 28.19
CA THR A 338 12.44 0.46 27.34
C THR A 338 12.53 1.22 26.01
N HIS A 339 12.49 0.48 24.90
CA HIS A 339 12.57 1.05 23.54
C HIS A 339 13.90 1.73 23.15
N GLY A 340 15.06 1.30 23.71
CA GLY A 340 16.38 1.85 23.36
C GLY A 340 16.67 1.92 21.85
N ILE A 341 16.46 0.82 21.13
CA ILE A 341 16.62 0.77 19.66
C ILE A 341 15.62 1.69 18.96
N ASP A 342 14.35 1.70 19.37
CA ASP A 342 13.32 2.55 18.75
C ASP A 342 13.66 4.04 18.88
N ARG A 343 14.14 4.46 20.07
CA ARG A 343 14.60 5.83 20.33
C ARG A 343 15.80 6.19 19.47
N TYR A 344 16.75 5.27 19.35
CA TYR A 344 17.93 5.45 18.50
C TYR A 344 17.54 5.68 17.02
N LEU A 345 16.68 4.82 16.48
CA LEU A 345 16.18 4.95 15.11
C LEU A 345 15.35 6.23 14.91
N PHE A 346 14.53 6.61 15.90
CA PHE A 346 13.77 7.87 15.87
C PHE A 346 14.68 9.08 15.76
N VAL A 347 15.70 9.19 16.63
CA VAL A 347 16.64 10.31 16.65
C VAL A 347 17.44 10.42 15.34
N ILE A 348 17.75 9.28 14.69
CA ILE A 348 18.33 9.28 13.35
C ILE A 348 17.31 9.76 12.32
N GLY A 349 16.10 9.19 12.32
CA GLY A 349 15.08 9.47 11.32
C GLY A 349 14.61 10.92 11.32
N VAL A 350 14.39 11.54 12.49
CA VAL A 350 13.91 12.93 12.58
C VAL A 350 14.90 13.97 12.04
N LYS A 351 16.17 13.60 11.79
CA LYS A 351 17.13 14.48 11.11
C LYS A 351 16.88 14.57 9.60
N HIS A 352 16.06 13.69 9.03
CA HIS A 352 15.92 13.50 7.58
C HIS A 352 14.44 13.63 7.16
N ALA A 353 14.03 14.84 6.81
CA ALA A 353 12.64 15.18 6.50
C ALA A 353 12.33 15.24 4.99
N SER A 354 13.34 15.21 4.13
CA SER A 354 13.24 15.38 2.68
C SER A 354 13.06 14.06 1.93
N ILE A 355 13.50 12.94 2.53
CA ILE A 355 13.35 11.60 1.96
C ILE A 355 11.98 10.98 2.27
N SER A 356 11.51 10.12 1.38
CA SER A 356 10.27 9.37 1.56
C SER A 356 10.38 8.27 2.62
N LEU A 357 9.23 7.79 3.10
CA LEU A 357 9.17 6.70 4.06
C LEU A 357 9.87 5.42 3.55
N PRO A 358 9.63 4.93 2.32
CA PRO A 358 10.33 3.75 1.81
C PRO A 358 11.86 3.86 1.83
N VAL A 359 12.42 5.01 1.44
CA VAL A 359 13.88 5.24 1.46
C VAL A 359 14.38 5.25 2.91
N LEU A 360 13.73 6.02 3.78
CA LEU A 360 14.10 6.11 5.20
C LEU A 360 14.06 4.73 5.88
N THR A 361 12.96 3.99 5.72
CA THR A 361 12.79 2.69 6.38
C THR A 361 13.79 1.66 5.89
N THR A 362 14.17 1.68 4.62
CA THR A 362 15.17 0.75 4.06
C THR A 362 16.53 0.93 4.74
N VAL A 363 16.96 2.17 4.94
CA VAL A 363 18.22 2.46 5.64
C VAL A 363 18.11 2.16 7.14
N LEU A 364 16.99 2.54 7.79
CA LEU A 364 16.75 2.23 9.19
C LEU A 364 16.70 0.71 9.46
N ASP A 365 16.17 -0.09 8.51
CA ASP A 365 16.14 -1.55 8.58
C ASP A 365 17.56 -2.14 8.68
N ARG A 366 18.53 -1.61 7.92
CA ARG A 366 19.94 -2.03 7.98
C ARG A 366 20.61 -1.67 9.30
N ILE A 367 20.34 -0.46 9.80
CA ILE A 367 20.84 -0.01 11.11
C ILE A 367 20.28 -0.92 12.21
N LYS A 368 18.95 -1.09 12.22
CA LYS A 368 18.25 -1.95 13.17
C LYS A 368 18.79 -3.37 13.14
N SER A 369 18.89 -3.99 11.98
CA SER A 369 19.40 -5.36 11.84
C SER A 369 20.83 -5.50 12.37
N THR A 370 21.69 -4.51 12.16
CA THR A 370 23.07 -4.52 12.65
C THR A 370 23.10 -4.41 14.19
N VAL A 371 22.32 -3.49 14.77
CA VAL A 371 22.25 -3.30 16.23
C VAL A 371 21.63 -4.52 16.91
N THR A 372 20.50 -5.03 16.40
CA THR A 372 19.82 -6.21 16.98
C THR A 372 20.71 -7.45 16.95
N ALA A 373 21.50 -7.66 15.89
CA ALA A 373 22.46 -8.75 15.83
C ALA A 373 23.52 -8.66 16.93
N CYS A 374 24.01 -7.45 17.26
CA CYS A 374 24.93 -7.24 18.39
C CYS A 374 24.24 -7.35 19.75
N CYS A 375 22.96 -6.98 19.88
CA CYS A 375 22.25 -7.21 21.15
C CYS A 375 22.11 -8.70 21.49
N SER A 376 22.28 -9.60 20.51
CA SER A 376 22.26 -11.05 20.72
C SER A 376 23.67 -11.66 20.91
N SER A 377 24.74 -10.87 20.92
CA SER A 377 26.10 -11.38 21.14
C SER A 377 26.42 -11.55 22.62
N ALA A 378 27.40 -12.42 22.92
CA ALA A 378 27.87 -12.64 24.29
C ALA A 378 28.53 -11.38 24.88
N ASP A 379 29.19 -10.59 24.05
CA ASP A 379 29.72 -9.27 24.39
C ASP A 379 29.12 -8.22 23.44
N VAL A 380 28.10 -7.52 23.93
CA VAL A 380 27.36 -6.49 23.18
C VAL A 380 28.27 -5.29 22.87
N THR A 381 29.07 -4.87 23.86
CA THR A 381 29.95 -3.69 23.74
C THR A 381 31.02 -3.92 22.70
N ALA A 382 31.69 -5.08 22.74
CA ALA A 382 32.69 -5.44 21.74
C ALA A 382 32.08 -5.51 20.33
N CYS A 383 30.90 -6.14 20.17
CA CYS A 383 30.23 -6.22 18.88
C CYS A 383 29.84 -4.85 18.32
N LEU A 384 29.22 -3.99 19.15
CA LEU A 384 28.83 -2.65 18.71
C LEU A 384 30.06 -1.81 18.33
N THR A 385 31.15 -1.90 19.10
CA THR A 385 32.43 -1.23 18.79
C THR A 385 32.98 -1.70 17.44
N GLU A 386 32.95 -3.02 17.18
CA GLU A 386 33.35 -3.58 15.88
C GLU A 386 32.48 -3.05 14.73
N LYS A 387 31.17 -2.89 14.95
CA LYS A 387 30.22 -2.42 13.92
C LYS A 387 30.06 -0.89 13.84
N GLU A 388 30.73 -0.13 14.69
CA GLU A 388 30.59 1.34 14.79
C GLU A 388 30.80 2.04 13.45
N SER A 389 31.89 1.70 12.75
CA SER A 389 32.22 2.31 11.44
C SER A 389 31.11 2.08 10.42
N LYS A 390 30.57 0.85 10.36
CA LYS A 390 29.45 0.50 9.46
C LYS A 390 28.18 1.29 9.79
N LEU A 391 27.87 1.44 11.08
CA LEU A 391 26.70 2.21 11.55
C LEU A 391 26.84 3.71 11.22
N LYS A 392 28.02 4.29 11.45
CA LYS A 392 28.32 5.68 11.09
C LYS A 392 28.19 5.91 9.59
N LYS A 393 28.74 5.01 8.77
CA LYS A 393 28.66 5.09 7.31
C LYS A 393 27.22 5.01 6.81
N THR A 394 26.44 4.06 7.32
CA THR A 394 25.02 3.89 6.98
C THR A 394 24.21 5.14 7.37
N THR A 395 24.50 5.73 8.52
CA THR A 395 23.87 6.98 8.97
C THR A 395 24.26 8.17 8.09
N ALA A 396 25.53 8.28 7.69
CA ALA A 396 26.01 9.32 6.79
C ALA A 396 25.37 9.22 5.38
N LEU A 397 25.13 8.00 4.89
CA LEU A 397 24.40 7.78 3.64
C LEU A 397 22.99 8.37 3.70
N LEU A 398 22.31 8.25 4.84
CA LEU A 398 20.97 8.82 5.02
C LEU A 398 20.98 10.35 4.85
N SER A 399 22.03 11.02 5.35
CA SER A 399 22.21 12.46 5.16
C SER A 399 22.47 12.82 3.69
N LYS A 400 23.26 12.02 2.96
CA LYS A 400 23.46 12.19 1.51
C LYS A 400 22.14 12.04 0.73
N LEU A 401 21.31 11.06 1.10
CA LEU A 401 19.99 10.82 0.50
C LEU A 401 19.02 11.97 0.77
N ASP A 402 18.96 12.46 2.01
CA ASP A 402 18.12 13.59 2.39
C ASP A 402 18.48 14.86 1.64
N ASP A 403 19.77 15.19 1.58
CA ASP A 403 20.26 16.34 0.83
C ASP A 403 19.97 16.20 -0.67
N THR A 404 20.17 15.02 -1.25
CA THR A 404 19.81 14.76 -2.66
C THR A 404 18.32 15.02 -2.91
N CYS A 405 17.42 14.50 -2.06
CA CYS A 405 16.00 14.75 -2.20
C CYS A 405 15.62 16.21 -1.95
N SER A 406 16.28 16.88 -1.01
CA SER A 406 16.08 18.32 -0.76
C SER A 406 16.44 19.15 -2.00
N ARG A 407 17.52 18.80 -2.70
CA ARG A 407 17.96 19.49 -3.93
C ARG A 407 17.08 19.14 -5.12
N TYR A 408 16.61 17.91 -5.24
CA TYR A 408 15.72 17.48 -6.33
C TYR A 408 14.46 18.35 -6.44
N PHE A 409 13.85 18.72 -5.31
CA PHE A 409 12.67 19.59 -5.30
C PHE A 409 12.97 21.09 -5.52
N LYS A 410 14.25 21.49 -5.53
CA LYS A 410 14.69 22.89 -5.68
C LYS A 410 15.28 23.20 -7.06
N LEU A 411 15.60 22.19 -7.86
CA LEU A 411 16.34 22.32 -9.10
C LEU A 411 15.56 21.69 -10.27
N ASP A 412 15.71 22.28 -11.46
CA ASP A 412 15.23 21.64 -12.69
C ASP A 412 15.98 20.34 -12.96
N LEU A 413 15.30 19.35 -13.53
CA LEU A 413 15.87 18.00 -13.75
C LEU A 413 17.21 18.00 -14.51
N PRO A 414 17.43 18.80 -15.58
CA PRO A 414 18.72 18.86 -16.25
C PRO A 414 19.84 19.37 -15.32
N VAL A 415 19.56 20.44 -14.56
CA VAL A 415 20.51 21.05 -13.61
C VAL A 415 20.85 20.07 -12.50
N PHE A 416 19.84 19.39 -11.95
CA PHE A 416 20.01 18.35 -10.95
C PHE A 416 20.89 17.21 -11.47
N LYS A 417 20.64 16.69 -12.69
CA LYS A 417 21.47 15.63 -13.29
C LYS A 417 22.93 16.05 -13.43
N THR A 418 23.19 17.26 -13.92
CA THR A 418 24.55 17.79 -14.06
C THR A 418 25.25 17.94 -12.70
N LEU A 419 24.52 18.31 -11.66
CA LEU A 419 25.07 18.38 -10.30
C LEU A 419 25.48 17.00 -9.80
N ILE A 420 24.60 16.00 -9.93
CA ILE A 420 24.90 14.62 -9.50
C ILE A 420 26.09 14.02 -10.28
N GLN A 421 26.22 14.35 -11.58
CA GLN A 421 27.36 13.96 -12.41
C GLN A 421 28.70 14.54 -11.93
N LYS A 422 28.70 15.74 -11.34
CA LYS A 422 29.93 16.36 -10.83
C LYS A 422 30.37 15.78 -9.49
N GLU A 423 29.43 15.29 -8.70
CA GLU A 423 29.70 14.81 -7.34
C GLU A 423 30.03 13.31 -7.29
N ARG A 424 29.79 12.56 -8.37
CA ARG A 424 29.78 11.09 -8.35
C ARG A 424 30.37 10.47 -9.61
N GLY A 425 30.90 9.25 -9.47
CA GLY A 425 31.37 8.45 -10.62
C GLY A 425 30.22 8.03 -11.54
N GLU A 426 30.52 7.77 -12.81
CA GLU A 426 29.51 7.51 -13.86
C GLU A 426 28.49 6.42 -13.49
N THR A 427 28.95 5.32 -12.89
CA THR A 427 28.08 4.19 -12.48
C THR A 427 27.12 4.57 -11.35
N GLN A 428 27.49 5.51 -10.49
CA GLN A 428 26.64 5.98 -9.39
C GLN A 428 25.59 7.00 -9.85
N VAL A 429 25.90 7.81 -10.87
CA VAL A 429 24.99 8.86 -11.36
C VAL A 429 23.62 8.29 -11.70
N GLN A 430 23.59 7.19 -12.44
CA GLN A 430 22.33 6.58 -12.88
C GLN A 430 21.49 6.11 -11.69
N ALA A 431 22.11 5.46 -10.70
CA ALA A 431 21.42 4.96 -9.50
C ALA A 431 20.84 6.12 -8.67
N TRP A 432 21.62 7.18 -8.43
CA TRP A 432 21.20 8.33 -7.65
C TRP A 432 20.13 9.17 -8.34
N VAL A 433 20.25 9.40 -9.65
CA VAL A 433 19.23 10.11 -10.43
C VAL A 433 17.93 9.31 -10.45
N HIS A 434 17.99 8.00 -10.67
CA HIS A 434 16.81 7.15 -10.71
C HIS A 434 16.12 7.09 -9.34
N LEU A 435 16.89 6.96 -8.25
CA LEU A 435 16.35 7.05 -6.89
C LEU A 435 15.67 8.41 -6.68
N ALA A 436 16.31 9.52 -7.05
CA ALA A 436 15.75 10.84 -6.81
C ALA A 436 14.41 11.05 -7.54
N THR A 437 14.34 10.70 -8.83
CA THR A 437 13.14 10.88 -9.65
C THR A 437 11.99 9.98 -9.23
N SER A 438 12.28 8.81 -8.67
CA SER A 438 11.27 7.81 -8.33
C SER A 438 10.87 7.85 -6.85
N CYS A 439 11.75 8.30 -5.95
CA CYS A 439 11.64 8.04 -4.52
C CYS A 439 11.68 9.26 -3.61
N CYS A 440 11.99 10.46 -4.10
CA CYS A 440 11.96 11.65 -3.24
C CYS A 440 10.53 12.15 -2.95
N SER A 441 9.55 11.78 -3.78
CA SER A 441 8.13 12.09 -3.52
C SER A 441 7.63 11.41 -2.25
N GLN A 442 6.80 12.09 -1.46
CA GLN A 442 6.19 11.53 -0.25
C GLN A 442 5.41 10.24 -0.53
N ARG A 443 4.75 10.16 -1.69
CA ARG A 443 3.96 8.99 -2.11
C ARG A 443 4.72 8.06 -3.06
N SER A 444 6.01 7.88 -2.79
CA SER A 444 6.86 7.01 -3.58
C SER A 444 6.47 5.51 -3.45
N PRO A 445 6.64 4.71 -4.51
CA PRO A 445 6.36 3.28 -4.53
C PRO A 445 7.29 2.50 -3.59
N ALA A 446 6.74 1.67 -2.70
CA ALA A 446 7.48 1.07 -1.59
C ALA A 446 8.59 0.12 -2.08
N GLN A 447 8.21 -0.87 -2.88
CA GLN A 447 9.10 -1.93 -3.35
C GLN A 447 10.18 -1.40 -4.31
N LEU A 448 9.80 -0.51 -5.23
CA LEU A 448 10.76 0.11 -6.15
C LEU A 448 11.79 0.93 -5.36
N CYS A 449 11.35 1.71 -4.37
CA CYS A 449 12.26 2.54 -3.60
C CYS A 449 13.14 1.74 -2.64
N GLN A 450 12.67 0.62 -2.10
CA GLN A 450 13.54 -0.34 -1.42
C GLN A 450 14.66 -0.81 -2.34
N LYS A 451 14.33 -1.28 -3.55
CA LYS A 451 15.31 -1.76 -4.54
C LYS A 451 16.33 -0.67 -4.93
N LEU A 452 15.86 0.52 -5.27
CA LEU A 452 16.74 1.62 -5.68
C LEU A 452 17.63 2.12 -4.53
N THR A 453 17.11 2.12 -3.30
CA THR A 453 17.90 2.47 -2.12
C THR A 453 18.99 1.43 -1.87
N GLU A 454 18.66 0.14 -1.98
CA GLU A 454 19.61 -0.96 -1.88
C GLU A 454 20.71 -0.90 -2.95
N ASP A 455 20.37 -0.53 -4.18
CA ASP A 455 21.36 -0.33 -5.23
C ASP A 455 22.30 0.85 -4.92
N VAL A 456 21.77 1.97 -4.43
CA VAL A 456 22.58 3.11 -3.96
C VAL A 456 23.50 2.71 -2.81
N ILE A 457 23.02 1.88 -1.86
CA ILE A 457 23.82 1.40 -0.73
C ILE A 457 25.02 0.57 -1.21
N LYS A 458 24.80 -0.36 -2.16
CA LYS A 458 25.89 -1.21 -2.71
C LYS A 458 27.02 -0.36 -3.29
N TYR A 459 26.69 0.67 -4.07
CA TYR A 459 27.70 1.55 -4.67
C TYR A 459 28.44 2.44 -3.67
N ASP A 460 27.79 2.86 -2.58
CA ASP A 460 28.45 3.59 -1.49
C ASP A 460 29.35 2.64 -0.66
N ASP A 461 29.04 1.34 -0.64
CA ASP A 461 29.87 0.27 -0.06
C ASP A 461 31.13 -0.03 -0.87
N ASP A 462 31.03 -0.13 -2.20
CA ASP A 462 32.16 -0.47 -3.07
C ASP A 462 33.22 0.65 -3.23
N THR A 463 32.86 1.91 -2.92
CA THR A 463 33.79 3.07 -3.02
C THR A 463 34.62 3.30 -1.77
N SER A 464 34.61 2.37 -0.82
CA SER A 464 35.34 2.45 0.46
C SER A 464 36.47 1.44 0.63
N VAL A 465 36.97 0.87 -0.47
CA VAL A 465 38.19 0.03 -0.53
C VAL A 465 39.36 0.84 -1.05
#